data_AF-X0VG94-F1
#
_entry.id   AF-X0VG94-F1
#
_cell.length_a   1.000
_cell.length_b   1.000
_cell.length_c   1.000
_cell.angle_alpha   90.00
_cell.angle_beta   90.00
_cell.angle_gamma   90.00
#
_symmetry.space_group_name_H-M   'P 1'
#
loop_
_entity.id
_entity.type
_entity.pdbx_description
1 polymer ?
#
loop_
_entity_poly.entity_id
_entity_poly.type
_entity_poly.pdbx_seq_one_letter_code
_entity_poly.pdbx_strand_id
1 'polypeptide(L)'
;RARDYYDLWRILNHYSERLRLEILPSLFLKKCMVRRVKFSGPKEFFNEALLDYTAKTWEQWLGPLVPELPPFETVINSLEQKLFDLFKQA
;
A
#
# COMPACT_ATOMS: atom_id res chain seq x y z
N ARG A 1 -7.80 -0.25 -4.32
CA ARG A 1 -8.98 0.59 -3.98
C ARG A 1 -8.53 1.60 -2.92
N ALA A 2 -9.23 2.73 -2.71
CA ALA A 2 -8.86 3.77 -1.73
C ALA A 2 -8.48 3.21 -0.36
N ARG A 3 -9.34 2.36 0.20
CA ARG A 3 -9.09 1.73 1.50
C ARG A 3 -7.81 0.90 1.56
N ASP A 4 -7.47 0.17 0.51
CA ASP A 4 -6.28 -0.69 0.51
C ASP A 4 -5.00 0.15 0.68
N TYR A 5 -4.91 1.30 0.01
CA TYR A 5 -3.78 2.22 0.16
C TYR A 5 -3.73 2.84 1.56
N TYR A 6 -4.86 3.31 2.07
CA TYR A 6 -4.93 3.89 3.41
C TYR A 6 -4.56 2.87 4.49
N ASP A 7 -5.12 1.67 4.43
CA ASP A 7 -4.88 0.61 5.41
C ASP A 7 -3.40 0.22 5.42
N LEU A 8 -2.80 -0.02 4.24
CA LEU A 8 -1.37 -0.34 4.15
C LEU A 8 -0.50 0.79 4.70
N TRP A 9 -0.79 2.05 4.32
CA TRP A 9 -0.06 3.20 4.82
C TRP A 9 -0.18 3.34 6.34
N ARG A 10 -1.38 3.16 6.90
CA ARG A 10 -1.63 3.25 8.34
C ARG A 10 -0.90 2.14 9.09
N ILE A 11 -1.00 0.90 8.60
CA ILE A 11 -0.34 -0.29 9.17
C ILE A 11 1.18 -0.08 9.20
N LEU A 12 1.78 0.30 8.06
CA LEU A 12 3.22 0.45 7.93
C LEU A 12 3.79 1.71 8.62
N ASN A 13 2.97 2.71 8.92
CA ASN A 13 3.42 3.89 9.67
C ASN A 13 3.26 3.76 11.19
N HIS A 14 2.15 3.16 11.65
CA HIS A 14 1.80 3.19 13.07
C HIS A 14 2.07 1.87 13.78
N TYR A 15 2.22 0.77 13.04
CA TYR A 15 2.35 -0.57 13.59
C TYR A 15 3.61 -1.29 13.11
N SER A 16 4.50 -0.62 12.36
CA SER A 16 5.76 -1.21 11.85
C SER A 16 6.58 -1.87 12.95
N GLU A 17 6.71 -1.23 14.12
CA GLU A 17 7.47 -1.76 15.26
C GLU A 17 6.86 -3.03 15.87
N ARG A 18 5.57 -3.29 15.61
CA ARG A 18 4.85 -4.47 16.08
C ARG A 18 4.77 -5.57 15.03
N LEU A 19 5.35 -5.34 13.85
CA LEU A 19 5.29 -6.25 12.71
C LEU A 19 6.67 -6.77 12.38
N ARG A 20 6.71 -8.04 11.97
CA ARG A 20 7.90 -8.64 11.36
C ARG A 20 7.97 -8.26 9.90
N LEU A 21 8.47 -7.06 9.61
CA LEU A 21 8.55 -6.54 8.24
C LEU A 21 9.51 -7.37 7.38
N GLU A 22 10.54 -7.96 7.98
CA GLU A 22 11.59 -8.72 7.30
C GLU A 22 11.05 -9.98 6.60
N ILE A 23 9.92 -10.55 7.07
CA ILE A 23 9.31 -11.72 6.43
C ILE A 23 8.28 -11.33 5.36
N LEU A 24 7.82 -10.07 5.33
CA LEU A 24 6.66 -9.65 4.54
C LEU A 24 6.87 -9.85 3.02
N PRO A 25 8.03 -9.47 2.43
CA PRO A 25 8.25 -9.70 1.00
C PRO A 25 8.17 -11.17 0.62
N SER A 26 8.83 -12.05 1.39
CA SER A 26 8.83 -13.49 1.13
C SER A 26 7.41 -14.09 1.23
N LEU A 27 6.63 -13.64 2.22
CA LEU A 27 5.25 -14.09 2.42
C LEU A 27 4.34 -13.60 1.29
N PHE A 28 4.51 -12.36 0.85
CA PHE A 28 3.80 -11.78 -0.29
C PHE A 28 4.08 -12.58 -1.58
N LEU A 29 5.35 -12.87 -1.89
CA LEU A 29 5.72 -13.66 -3.07
C LEU A 29 5.10 -15.06 -3.03
N LYS A 30 5.11 -15.73 -1.88
CA LYS A 30 4.42 -17.02 -1.70
C LYS A 30 2.92 -16.91 -1.97
N LYS A 31 2.27 -15.83 -1.52
CA LYS A 31 0.85 -15.58 -1.80
C LYS A 31 0.59 -15.33 -3.29
N CYS A 32 1.48 -14.60 -3.98
CA CYS A 32 1.44 -14.41 -5.43
C CYS A 32 1.55 -15.75 -6.17
N MET A 33 2.46 -16.64 -5.77
CA MET A 33 2.60 -17.98 -6.35
C MET A 33 1.31 -18.79 -6.24
N VAL A 34 0.70 -18.84 -5.05
CA VAL A 34 -0.58 -19.56 -4.84
C VAL A 34 -1.68 -19.01 -5.75
N ARG A 35 -1.71 -17.70 -5.97
CA ARG A 35 -2.70 -17.02 -6.82
C ARG A 35 -2.31 -16.93 -8.29
N ARG A 36 -1.16 -17.50 -8.68
CA ARG A 36 -0.58 -17.41 -10.03
C ARG A 36 -0.47 -15.97 -10.54
N VAL A 37 -0.16 -15.04 -9.64
CA VAL A 37 0.10 -13.63 -9.97
C VAL A 37 1.60 -13.47 -10.19
N LYS A 38 1.98 -12.96 -11.36
CA LYS A 38 3.36 -12.52 -11.62
C LYS A 38 3.55 -11.16 -10.96
N PHE A 39 4.60 -11.01 -10.16
CA PHE A 39 4.99 -9.75 -9.54
C PHE A 39 6.38 -9.37 -10.03
N SER A 40 6.52 -8.22 -10.68
CA SER A 40 7.80 -7.76 -11.25
C SER A 40 8.44 -6.64 -10.43
N GLY A 41 7.75 -6.11 -9.41
CA GLY A 41 8.30 -5.15 -8.47
C GLY A 41 7.26 -4.18 -7.88
N PRO A 42 7.65 -3.40 -6.86
CA PRO A 42 6.72 -2.55 -6.11
C PRO A 42 6.05 -1.45 -6.94
N LYS A 43 6.63 -1.08 -8.09
CA LYS A 43 6.00 -0.16 -9.06
C LYS A 43 4.62 -0.64 -9.53
N GLU A 44 4.37 -1.95 -9.58
CA GLU A 44 3.08 -2.49 -10.01
C GLU A 44 1.93 -2.13 -9.06
N PHE A 45 2.22 -1.76 -7.80
CA PHE A 45 1.20 -1.27 -6.87
C PHE A 45 0.73 0.15 -7.19
N PHE A 46 1.45 0.90 -8.02
CA PHE A 46 1.25 2.33 -8.27
C PHE A 46 0.95 2.63 -9.74
N ASN A 47 0.23 1.73 -10.41
CA ASN A 47 -0.24 1.95 -11.77
C ASN A 47 -1.09 3.24 -11.87
N GLU A 48 -0.80 4.10 -12.84
CA GLU A 48 -1.44 5.41 -13.03
C GLU A 48 -2.97 5.33 -13.08
N ALA A 49 -3.55 4.39 -13.85
CA ALA A 49 -5.00 4.25 -13.95
C ALA A 49 -5.64 3.87 -12.61
N LEU A 50 -4.94 3.06 -11.80
CA LEU A 50 -5.39 2.70 -10.47
C LEU A 50 -5.29 3.89 -9.51
N LEU A 51 -4.21 4.66 -9.57
CA LEU A 51 -4.02 5.86 -8.76
C LEU A 51 -5.06 6.93 -9.10
N ASP A 52 -5.31 7.18 -10.38
CA ASP A 52 -6.34 8.13 -10.84
C ASP A 52 -7.73 7.78 -10.32
N TYR A 53 -8.11 6.50 -10.43
CA TYR A 53 -9.38 6.00 -9.89
C TYR A 53 -9.43 6.15 -8.36
N THR A 54 -8.31 5.86 -7.69
CA THR A 54 -8.20 5.93 -6.24
C THR A 54 -8.30 7.37 -5.73
N ALA A 55 -7.63 8.31 -6.38
CA ALA A 55 -7.67 9.73 -6.06
C ALA A 55 -9.09 10.28 -6.15
N LYS A 56 -9.79 9.99 -7.27
CA LYS A 56 -11.18 10.43 -7.50
C LYS A 56 -12.17 9.91 -6.47
N THR A 57 -11.86 8.78 -5.84
CA THR A 57 -12.77 8.10 -4.91
C THR A 57 -12.29 8.15 -3.46
N TRP A 58 -11.20 8.88 -3.18
CA TRP A 58 -10.54 8.92 -1.87
C TRP A 58 -11.46 9.39 -0.76
N GLU A 59 -11.94 10.63 -0.86
CA GLU A 59 -12.84 11.25 0.10
C GLU A 59 -14.16 10.50 0.22
N GLN A 60 -14.73 10.09 -0.92
CA GLN A 60 -16.01 9.38 -0.95
C GLN A 60 -15.97 8.09 -0.11
N TRP A 61 -14.88 7.31 -0.19
CA TRP A 61 -14.79 6.02 0.49
C TRP A 61 -14.22 6.10 1.91
N LEU A 62 -13.39 7.11 2.21
CA LEU A 62 -12.66 7.18 3.47
C LEU A 62 -13.11 8.32 4.38
N GLY A 63 -13.60 9.44 3.84
CA GLY A 63 -14.02 10.61 4.62
C GLY A 63 -15.03 10.26 5.73
N PRO A 64 -16.05 9.43 5.47
CA PRO A 64 -16.99 9.00 6.51
C PRO A 64 -16.41 8.05 7.57
N LEU A 65 -15.27 7.40 7.30
CA LEU A 65 -14.71 6.33 8.13
C LEU A 65 -13.44 6.74 8.89
N VAL A 66 -12.73 7.75 8.39
CA VAL A 66 -11.44 8.19 8.89
C VAL A 66 -11.58 9.64 9.34
N PRO A 67 -11.68 9.89 10.66
CA PRO A 67 -11.56 11.24 11.18
C PRO A 67 -10.22 11.83 10.76
N GLU A 68 -10.25 13.07 10.25
CA GLU A 68 -9.06 13.78 9.75
C GLU A 68 -8.31 12.97 8.68
N LEU A 69 -9.04 12.56 7.63
CA LEU A 69 -8.47 11.85 6.49
C LEU A 69 -7.29 12.62 5.90
N PRO A 70 -6.06 12.06 5.89
CA PRO A 70 -4.92 12.70 5.26
C PRO A 70 -5.12 12.85 3.74
N PRO A 71 -4.53 13.88 3.12
CA PRO A 71 -4.54 14.06 1.68
C PRO A 71 -4.00 12.82 0.95
N PHE A 72 -4.64 12.48 -0.17
CA PHE A 72 -4.27 11.33 -0.99
C PHE A 72 -2.78 11.30 -1.34
N GLU A 73 -2.24 12.41 -1.84
CA GLU A 73 -0.83 12.50 -2.26
C GLU A 73 0.15 12.23 -1.11
N THR A 74 -0.16 12.73 0.10
CA THR A 74 0.66 12.47 1.29
C THR A 74 0.74 10.98 1.61
N VAL A 75 -0.41 10.30 1.53
CA VAL A 75 -0.50 8.86 1.78
C VAL A 75 0.25 8.06 0.72
N ILE A 76 0.01 8.34 -0.56
CA ILE A 76 0.60 7.58 -1.66
C ILE A 76 2.12 7.76 -1.72
N ASN A 77 2.62 8.99 -1.64
CA ASN A 77 4.07 9.26 -1.70
C ASN A 77 4.81 8.58 -0.53
N SER A 78 4.23 8.65 0.68
CA SER A 78 4.79 8.00 1.86
C SER A 78 4.76 6.46 1.75
N LEU A 79 3.65 5.90 1.26
CA LEU A 79 3.50 4.45 1.10
C LEU A 79 4.44 3.91 0.02
N GLU A 80 4.58 4.62 -1.09
CA GLU A 80 5.47 4.22 -2.18
C GLU A 80 6.90 4.05 -1.68
N GLN A 81 7.46 5.06 -1.01
CA GLN A 81 8.81 4.94 -0.47
C GLN A 81 8.98 3.74 0.46
N LYS A 82 8.03 3.52 1.37
CA LYS A 82 8.07 2.38 2.30
C LYS A 82 8.02 1.04 1.61
N LEU A 83 7.13 0.87 0.62
CA LEU A 83 7.04 -0.38 -0.12
C LEU A 83 8.31 -0.61 -0.94
N PHE A 84 8.87 0.43 -1.55
CA PHE A 84 10.16 0.29 -2.25
C PHE A 84 11.27 -0.14 -1.30
N ASP A 85 11.39 0.49 -0.13
CA ASP A 85 12.41 0.11 0.84
C ASP A 85 12.22 -1.29 1.41
N LEU A 86 10.96 -1.70 1.62
CA LEU A 86 10.61 -3.05 2.05
C LEU A 86 11.00 -4.11 1.01
N PHE A 87 10.79 -3.84 -0.28
CA PHE A 87 11.11 -4.77 -1.37
C PHE A 87 12.56 -4.66 -1.89
N LYS A 88 13.32 -3.61 -1.53
CA LYS A 88 14.77 -3.55 -1.80
C LYS A 88 15.57 -4.60 -1.02
N GLN A 89 15.04 -5.04 0.12
CA GLN A 89 15.69 -5.99 1.03
C GLN A 89 15.34 -7.46 0.72
N ALA A 90 14.54 -7.71 -0.33
CA ALA A 90 13.91 -8.99 -0.64
C ALA A 90 14.59 -9.77 -1.76
#